data_AF-A0A370XCW7-F1
#
_entry.id   AF-A0A370XCW7-F1
#
_cell.length_a   1.000
_cell.length_b   1.000
_cell.length_c   1.000
_cell.angle_alpha   90.00
_cell.angle_beta   90.00
_cell.angle_gamma   90.00
#
_symmetry.space_group_name_H-M   'P 1'
#
loop_
_entity.id
_entity.type
_entity.pdbx_description
1 polymer ?
#
loop_
_entity_poly.entity_id
_entity_poly.type
_entity_poly.pdbx_seq_one_letter_code
_entity_poly.pdbx_strand_id
1 'polypeptide(L)'
;MPYASNNNAVLIDGCENLQNLSVLLEVTEDIATTNGGGWSLQLNCFPPPGEYCQTSQLNWFQYVIYVEGGNLIYQIQYWSNGTSTWPSGYTPESQTTPWLPCWANDFSNPFTTFASISGDTVPRQSKLQIALTTNDAGGVTSVTFTYTDPNGNDHPAVYKLPVVHPIVACTLNLVGPGGLANANFTQGLTNSRAIIYYSVSSGQLAVQNGGIGAACGEAGPPTGETSNMTYSDINGAPASTVTQILQQPISCAINNLFQGEEVKLGDMRQVRDLHVARYPAGQWLIEVLDRHAADLAMLALSSDISHVRTARHLLTEATRIAREGRIFESATIDEAQKLLQHVSCKLPPSMIGASQAGTTVLESLRGRTLEDGLKAASRTIRPRFLAPSQQPCQKCYERLAQRVAELEKRVKHLESR
;
A
#
# COMPACT_ATOMS: atom_id res chain seq x y z
N MET A 1 10.39 -12.10 -5.05
CA MET A 1 9.94 -11.51 -6.32
C MET A 1 9.40 -10.13 -6.02
N PRO A 2 9.60 -9.11 -6.88
CA PRO A 2 8.99 -7.81 -6.66
C PRO A 2 7.46 -7.93 -6.75
N TYR A 3 6.74 -7.20 -5.90
CA TYR A 3 5.28 -7.07 -6.01
C TYR A 3 4.95 -6.14 -7.17
N ALA A 4 4.25 -6.65 -8.19
CA ALA A 4 3.92 -5.92 -9.41
C ALA A 4 2.74 -6.55 -10.14
N SER A 5 1.96 -5.72 -10.85
CA SER A 5 0.84 -6.18 -11.69
C SER A 5 -0.18 -7.00 -10.87
N ASN A 6 -0.45 -8.22 -11.30
CA ASN A 6 -1.28 -9.24 -10.67
C ASN A 6 -0.56 -10.06 -9.58
N ASN A 7 0.70 -9.77 -9.27
CA ASN A 7 1.46 -10.44 -8.24
C ASN A 7 1.68 -9.49 -7.05
N ASN A 8 0.98 -9.72 -5.94
CA ASN A 8 1.10 -8.91 -4.72
C ASN A 8 1.22 -9.81 -3.47
N ALA A 9 1.51 -9.21 -2.32
CA ALA A 9 1.64 -9.89 -1.04
C ALA A 9 0.32 -10.54 -0.62
N VAL A 10 0.39 -11.82 -0.24
CA VAL A 10 -0.72 -12.52 0.43
C VAL A 10 -0.63 -12.19 1.92
N LEU A 11 -1.74 -11.69 2.47
CA LEU A 11 -1.89 -11.37 3.88
C LEU A 11 -2.70 -12.45 4.58
N ILE A 12 -2.23 -12.90 5.74
CA ILE A 12 -2.83 -13.95 6.57
C ILE A 12 -2.84 -13.55 8.04
N ASP A 13 -3.71 -14.17 8.85
CA ASP A 13 -3.67 -14.08 10.32
C ASP A 13 -3.42 -15.45 10.94
N GLY A 14 -2.20 -15.98 10.77
CA GLY A 14 -1.86 -17.30 11.33
C GLY A 14 -2.78 -18.44 10.86
N CYS A 15 -3.46 -18.28 9.72
CA CYS A 15 -4.48 -19.19 9.18
C CYS A 15 -5.82 -19.22 9.92
N GLU A 16 -6.05 -18.26 10.81
CA GLU A 16 -7.37 -18.00 11.39
C GLU A 16 -8.25 -17.20 10.42
N ASN A 17 -9.56 -17.20 10.67
CA ASN A 17 -10.51 -16.46 9.83
C ASN A 17 -10.30 -14.94 10.00
N LEU A 18 -10.18 -14.21 8.89
CA LEU A 18 -10.03 -12.76 8.88
C LEU A 18 -11.36 -12.08 9.24
N GLN A 19 -11.40 -11.41 10.39
CA GLN A 19 -12.61 -10.77 10.90
C GLN A 19 -12.76 -9.33 10.43
N ASN A 20 -13.87 -9.03 9.75
CA ASN A 20 -14.19 -7.72 9.18
C ASN A 20 -13.03 -7.09 8.40
N LEU A 21 -12.45 -7.85 7.46
CA LEU A 21 -11.37 -7.37 6.60
C LEU A 21 -11.80 -6.10 5.85
N SER A 22 -11.01 -5.04 5.94
CA SER A 22 -11.21 -3.82 5.16
C SER A 22 -9.92 -3.42 4.46
N VAL A 23 -10.04 -3.13 3.17
CA VAL A 23 -8.96 -2.59 2.33
C VAL A 23 -9.36 -1.21 1.84
N LEU A 24 -8.54 -0.22 2.17
CA LEU A 24 -8.72 1.19 1.81
C LEU A 24 -7.55 1.65 0.95
N LEU A 25 -7.83 2.12 -0.25
CA LEU A 25 -6.89 2.79 -1.14
C LEU A 25 -7.11 4.31 -1.05
N GLU A 26 -6.18 5.02 -0.42
CA GLU A 26 -6.15 6.48 -0.34
C GLU A 26 -5.33 7.05 -1.51
N VAL A 27 -6.00 7.81 -2.37
CA VAL A 27 -5.43 8.29 -3.63
C VAL A 27 -4.59 9.54 -3.40
N THR A 28 -3.27 9.38 -3.45
CA THR A 28 -2.30 10.46 -3.25
C THR A 28 -2.04 11.27 -4.51
N GLU A 29 -2.29 10.67 -5.67
CA GLU A 29 -2.30 11.28 -7.00
C GLU A 29 -3.36 10.65 -7.88
N ASP A 30 -3.86 11.37 -8.88
CA ASP A 30 -4.79 10.86 -9.89
C ASP A 30 -4.33 9.50 -10.44
N ILE A 31 -5.20 8.51 -10.32
CA ILE A 31 -5.02 7.17 -10.88
C ILE A 31 -5.83 7.10 -12.16
N ALA A 32 -5.14 7.10 -13.29
CA ALA A 32 -5.72 7.04 -14.62
C ALA A 32 -4.91 6.10 -15.53
N THR A 33 -5.51 5.63 -16.62
CA THR A 33 -4.82 4.89 -17.67
C THR A 33 -4.51 5.76 -18.88
N THR A 34 -3.42 5.45 -19.60
CA THR A 34 -2.95 6.27 -20.73
C THR A 34 -3.94 6.34 -21.88
N ASN A 35 -4.76 5.29 -22.03
CA ASN A 35 -5.65 5.12 -23.17
C ASN A 35 -7.13 5.31 -22.80
N GLY A 36 -7.44 5.62 -21.54
CA GLY A 36 -8.83 5.66 -21.06
C GLY A 36 -9.55 4.33 -21.30
N GLY A 37 -8.85 3.22 -21.00
CA GLY A 37 -9.38 1.86 -21.15
C GLY A 37 -9.81 1.25 -19.82
N GLY A 38 -10.09 2.08 -18.81
CA GLY A 38 -10.45 1.65 -17.46
C GLY A 38 -9.37 0.85 -16.70
N TRP A 39 -9.71 0.47 -15.48
CA TRP A 39 -8.93 -0.42 -14.61
C TRP A 39 -9.82 -1.01 -13.51
N SER A 40 -9.29 -1.96 -12.73
CA SER A 40 -9.99 -2.55 -11.59
C SER A 40 -9.12 -2.70 -10.35
N LEU A 41 -9.76 -2.54 -9.19
CA LEU A 41 -9.24 -2.89 -7.87
C LEU A 41 -9.86 -4.23 -7.46
N GLN A 42 -9.06 -5.29 -7.47
CA GLN A 42 -9.51 -6.65 -7.20
C GLN A 42 -8.98 -7.11 -5.83
N LEU A 43 -9.89 -7.27 -4.86
CA LEU A 43 -9.59 -7.94 -3.60
C LEU A 43 -9.91 -9.43 -3.77
N ASN A 44 -8.86 -10.24 -3.83
CA ASN A 44 -8.97 -11.70 -3.87
C ASN A 44 -8.83 -12.23 -2.43
N CYS A 45 -9.83 -12.95 -1.94
CA CYS A 45 -9.84 -13.59 -0.63
C CYS A 45 -9.88 -15.10 -0.79
N PHE A 46 -9.19 -15.82 0.09
CA PHE A 46 -9.08 -17.27 0.01
C PHE A 46 -9.82 -17.93 1.17
N PRO A 47 -10.73 -18.88 0.91
CA PRO A 47 -11.40 -19.65 1.95
C PRO A 47 -10.47 -20.70 2.57
N PRO A 48 -10.73 -21.17 3.78
CA PRO A 48 -10.01 -22.31 4.33
C PRO A 48 -10.20 -23.57 3.44
N PRO A 49 -9.24 -24.51 3.45
CA PRO A 49 -9.39 -25.77 2.72
C PRO A 49 -10.67 -26.51 3.11
N GLY A 50 -11.38 -27.04 2.12
CA GLY A 50 -12.63 -27.79 2.35
C GLY A 50 -13.89 -26.93 2.35
N GLU A 51 -13.82 -25.66 1.96
CA GLU A 51 -15.01 -24.87 1.65
C GLU A 51 -15.58 -25.24 0.27
N TYR A 52 -16.89 -25.45 0.23
CA TYR A 52 -17.61 -25.86 -0.96
C TYR A 52 -18.82 -24.97 -1.20
N CYS A 53 -19.11 -24.75 -2.48
CA CYS A 53 -20.40 -24.29 -2.94
C CYS A 53 -21.11 -25.43 -3.63
N GLN A 54 -22.20 -25.90 -3.04
CA GLN A 54 -22.81 -27.17 -3.42
C GLN A 54 -21.76 -28.30 -3.37
N THR A 55 -21.31 -28.80 -4.52
CA THR A 55 -20.28 -29.85 -4.65
C THR A 55 -18.96 -29.34 -5.24
N SER A 56 -18.87 -28.07 -5.59
CA SER A 56 -17.66 -27.46 -6.17
C SER A 56 -16.79 -26.85 -5.07
N GLN A 57 -15.53 -27.26 -5.00
CA GLN A 57 -14.57 -26.69 -4.04
C GLN A 57 -14.25 -25.25 -4.43
N LEU A 58 -14.35 -24.35 -3.46
CA LEU A 58 -14.03 -22.94 -3.64
C LEU A 58 -12.53 -22.71 -3.51
N ASN A 59 -12.01 -21.84 -4.37
CA ASN A 59 -10.59 -21.49 -4.41
C ASN A 59 -10.34 -20.07 -3.92
N TRP A 60 -11.13 -19.12 -4.40
CA TRP A 60 -11.03 -17.72 -4.00
C TRP A 60 -12.35 -16.98 -4.27
N PHE A 61 -12.53 -15.89 -3.55
CA PHE A 61 -13.60 -14.91 -3.71
C PHE A 61 -12.97 -13.63 -4.21
N GLN A 62 -13.55 -13.01 -5.22
CA GLN A 62 -13.05 -11.78 -5.78
C GLN A 62 -14.11 -10.69 -5.61
N TYR A 63 -13.73 -9.61 -4.93
CA TYR A 63 -14.52 -8.40 -4.76
C TYR A 63 -13.84 -7.30 -5.58
N VAL A 64 -14.53 -6.81 -6.61
CA VAL A 64 -13.94 -5.94 -7.63
C VAL A 64 -14.60 -4.58 -7.60
N ILE A 65 -13.81 -3.51 -7.69
CA ILE A 65 -14.26 -2.19 -8.12
C ILE A 65 -13.68 -1.94 -9.53
N TYR A 66 -14.55 -1.79 -10.52
CA TYR A 66 -14.18 -1.33 -11.85
C TYR A 66 -14.28 0.20 -11.92
N VAL A 67 -13.31 0.80 -12.60
CA VAL A 67 -13.25 2.22 -12.93
C VAL A 67 -13.22 2.30 -14.45
N GLU A 68 -14.37 2.53 -15.06
CA GLU A 68 -14.53 2.48 -16.52
C GLU A 68 -15.68 3.36 -17.00
N GLY A 69 -15.44 4.11 -18.09
CA GLY A 69 -16.44 4.92 -18.77
C GLY A 69 -17.03 6.04 -17.91
N GLY A 70 -16.29 6.59 -16.93
CA GLY A 70 -16.84 7.58 -16.00
C GLY A 70 -17.61 6.98 -14.83
N ASN A 71 -17.60 5.67 -14.64
CA ASN A 71 -18.38 4.99 -13.61
C ASN A 71 -17.49 4.17 -12.69
N LEU A 72 -17.88 4.13 -11.42
CA LEU A 72 -17.45 3.11 -10.48
C LEU A 72 -18.53 2.06 -10.35
N ILE A 73 -18.12 0.85 -10.68
CA ILE A 73 -18.95 -0.34 -10.74
C ILE A 73 -18.35 -1.35 -9.78
N TYR A 74 -19.17 -2.17 -9.12
CA TYR A 74 -18.66 -3.31 -8.37
C TYR A 74 -19.07 -4.64 -8.99
N GLN A 75 -18.31 -5.69 -8.66
CA GLN A 75 -18.66 -7.08 -8.97
C GLN A 75 -18.15 -8.01 -7.87
N ILE A 76 -18.83 -9.14 -7.71
CA ILE A 76 -18.45 -10.20 -6.77
C ILE A 76 -18.45 -11.53 -7.50
N GLN A 77 -17.37 -12.30 -7.33
CA GLN A 77 -17.16 -13.58 -7.99
C GLN A 77 -16.64 -14.62 -6.99
N TYR A 78 -17.17 -15.84 -7.04
CA TYR A 78 -16.81 -16.97 -6.20
C TYR A 78 -16.30 -18.07 -7.11
N TRP A 79 -14.98 -18.25 -7.14
CA TRP A 79 -14.32 -19.12 -8.09
C TRP A 79 -14.14 -20.53 -7.51
N SER A 80 -14.37 -21.54 -8.35
CA SER A 80 -14.02 -22.93 -8.06
C SER A 80 -13.02 -23.50 -9.06
N ASN A 81 -12.16 -24.42 -8.61
CA ASN A 81 -11.29 -25.19 -9.49
C ASN A 81 -12.14 -26.23 -10.20
N GLY A 82 -12.48 -26.00 -11.47
CA GLY A 82 -13.26 -26.98 -12.19
C GLY A 82 -13.58 -26.58 -13.61
N THR A 83 -13.00 -27.36 -14.53
CA THR A 83 -13.53 -27.84 -15.81
C THR A 83 -14.58 -27.00 -16.55
N SER A 84 -14.54 -27.00 -17.88
CA SER A 84 -15.60 -26.48 -18.76
C SER A 84 -16.97 -27.20 -18.62
N THR A 85 -17.11 -28.09 -17.63
CA THR A 85 -18.28 -28.94 -17.36
C THR A 85 -18.61 -28.94 -15.88
N TRP A 86 -19.90 -28.98 -15.56
CA TRP A 86 -20.39 -29.10 -14.20
C TRP A 86 -20.00 -30.44 -13.55
N PRO A 87 -19.72 -30.48 -12.23
CA PRO A 87 -19.57 -31.73 -11.50
C PRO A 87 -20.83 -32.61 -11.61
N SER A 88 -20.66 -33.93 -11.48
CA SER A 88 -21.80 -34.85 -11.45
C SER A 88 -22.75 -34.50 -10.30
N GLY A 89 -24.05 -34.45 -10.59
CA GLY A 89 -25.09 -34.10 -9.61
C GLY A 89 -25.32 -32.60 -9.39
N TYR A 90 -24.55 -31.73 -10.05
CA TYR A 90 -24.79 -30.29 -9.98
C TYR A 90 -26.04 -29.90 -10.77
N THR A 91 -26.87 -29.03 -10.20
CA THR A 91 -28.02 -28.44 -10.89
C THR A 91 -27.71 -26.97 -11.20
N PRO A 92 -27.53 -26.60 -12.48
CA PRO A 92 -27.30 -25.21 -12.87
C PRO A 92 -28.38 -24.27 -12.35
N GLU A 93 -27.95 -23.32 -11.53
CA GLU A 93 -28.76 -22.19 -11.15
C GLU A 93 -28.50 -21.03 -12.13
N SER A 94 -29.45 -20.10 -12.21
CA SER A 94 -29.30 -18.91 -13.05
C SER A 94 -28.01 -18.17 -12.68
N GLN A 95 -27.28 -17.65 -13.67
CA GLN A 95 -26.06 -16.85 -13.49
C GLN A 95 -24.82 -17.61 -12.96
N THR A 96 -24.92 -18.93 -12.74
CA THR A 96 -23.77 -19.76 -12.34
C THR A 96 -23.09 -20.38 -13.56
N THR A 97 -21.77 -20.59 -13.48
CA THR A 97 -20.98 -21.35 -14.47
C THR A 97 -20.11 -22.39 -13.75
N PRO A 98 -19.58 -23.42 -14.42
CA PRO A 98 -18.72 -24.42 -13.78
C PRO A 98 -17.54 -23.83 -12.98
N TRP A 99 -17.02 -22.68 -13.41
CA TRP A 99 -15.96 -21.94 -12.73
C TRP A 99 -16.46 -20.86 -11.75
N LEU A 100 -17.76 -20.56 -11.74
CA LEU A 100 -18.46 -19.62 -10.85
C LEU A 100 -19.74 -20.28 -10.27
N PRO A 101 -19.61 -21.27 -9.36
CA PRO A 101 -20.72 -22.11 -8.94
C PRO A 101 -21.62 -21.51 -7.86
N CYS A 102 -21.17 -20.47 -7.13
CA CYS A 102 -21.97 -19.93 -6.03
C CYS A 102 -23.05 -18.95 -6.45
N TRP A 103 -24.12 -18.93 -5.65
CA TRP A 103 -24.98 -17.76 -5.56
C TRP A 103 -24.47 -16.76 -4.52
N ALA A 104 -24.57 -15.46 -4.74
CA ALA A 104 -24.92 -14.80 -5.99
C ALA A 104 -23.63 -14.26 -6.60
N ASN A 105 -23.17 -14.92 -7.66
CA ASN A 105 -22.16 -14.32 -8.52
C ASN A 105 -22.84 -13.18 -9.29
N ASP A 106 -22.38 -11.95 -9.08
CA ASP A 106 -22.85 -10.78 -9.82
C ASP A 106 -22.16 -10.68 -11.20
N PHE A 107 -21.88 -11.84 -11.80
CA PHE A 107 -21.17 -11.89 -13.07
C PHE A 107 -22.06 -11.53 -14.25
N SER A 108 -23.37 -11.73 -14.12
CA SER A 108 -24.33 -11.58 -15.23
C SER A 108 -25.51 -10.64 -14.96
N ASN A 109 -25.53 -9.97 -13.80
CA ASN A 109 -26.28 -8.72 -13.69
C ASN A 109 -25.44 -7.62 -14.38
N PRO A 110 -26.05 -6.63 -15.05
CA PRO A 110 -25.31 -5.44 -15.46
C PRO A 110 -24.65 -4.81 -14.23
N PHE A 111 -23.32 -4.83 -14.24
CA PHE A 111 -22.41 -3.93 -13.53
C PHE A 111 -23.13 -2.79 -12.81
N THR A 112 -23.34 -2.95 -11.49
CA THR A 112 -24.06 -1.95 -10.70
C THR A 112 -23.16 -0.75 -10.48
N THR A 113 -23.50 0.39 -11.08
CA THR A 113 -22.81 1.65 -10.85
C THR A 113 -23.20 2.20 -9.48
N PHE A 114 -22.21 2.53 -8.65
CA PHE A 114 -22.43 3.10 -7.32
C PHE A 114 -21.88 4.52 -7.16
N ALA A 115 -21.04 4.96 -8.08
CA ALA A 115 -20.58 6.34 -8.17
C ALA A 115 -20.22 6.71 -9.62
N SER A 116 -20.16 8.01 -9.90
CA SER A 116 -19.69 8.54 -11.18
C SER A 116 -18.48 9.45 -10.95
N ILE A 117 -17.56 9.41 -11.90
CA ILE A 117 -16.31 10.18 -11.92
C ILE A 117 -16.07 10.74 -13.33
N SER A 118 -15.06 11.58 -13.46
CA SER A 118 -14.65 12.13 -14.76
C SER A 118 -13.78 11.13 -15.53
N GLY A 119 -14.37 10.40 -16.47
CA GLY A 119 -13.66 9.40 -17.28
C GLY A 119 -13.14 8.24 -16.43
N ASP A 120 -11.95 7.74 -16.72
CA ASP A 120 -11.37 6.58 -16.01
C ASP A 120 -10.36 6.99 -14.93
N THR A 121 -10.49 8.23 -14.46
CA THR A 121 -9.56 8.84 -13.51
C THR A 121 -10.19 8.91 -12.14
N VAL A 122 -9.63 8.19 -11.17
CA VAL A 122 -9.94 8.44 -9.76
C VAL A 122 -9.06 9.60 -9.29
N PRO A 123 -9.65 10.75 -8.93
CA PRO A 123 -8.89 11.95 -8.63
C PRO A 123 -8.17 11.84 -7.29
N ARG A 124 -7.08 12.60 -7.15
CA ARG A 124 -6.36 12.84 -5.90
C ARG A 124 -7.32 13.20 -4.77
N GLN A 125 -6.97 12.79 -3.55
CA GLN A 125 -7.74 12.97 -2.31
C GLN A 125 -9.01 12.11 -2.22
N SER A 126 -9.31 11.31 -3.24
CA SER A 126 -10.36 10.32 -3.17
C SER A 126 -9.94 9.09 -2.38
N LYS A 127 -10.93 8.27 -2.02
CA LYS A 127 -10.71 6.96 -1.41
C LYS A 127 -11.55 5.91 -2.10
N LEU A 128 -10.98 4.71 -2.25
CA LEU A 128 -11.72 3.50 -2.61
C LEU A 128 -11.61 2.50 -1.47
N GLN A 129 -12.74 1.94 -1.05
CA GLN A 129 -12.76 0.97 0.05
C GLN A 129 -13.59 -0.25 -0.33
N ILE A 130 -13.06 -1.42 0.02
CA ILE A 130 -13.79 -2.69 0.06
C ILE A 130 -13.77 -3.13 1.53
N ALA A 131 -14.95 -3.16 2.17
CA ALA A 131 -15.10 -3.56 3.56
C ALA A 131 -16.02 -4.78 3.67
N LEU A 132 -15.48 -5.88 4.20
CA LEU A 132 -16.20 -7.10 4.45
C LEU A 132 -16.79 -7.07 5.87
N THR A 133 -18.05 -7.48 6.01
CA THR A 133 -18.68 -7.73 7.31
C THR A 133 -18.71 -9.23 7.53
N THR A 134 -18.26 -9.68 8.70
CA THR A 134 -18.24 -11.10 9.07
C THR A 134 -19.15 -11.41 10.25
N ASN A 135 -19.64 -12.64 10.33
CA ASN A 135 -20.26 -13.18 11.54
C ASN A 135 -19.18 -13.68 12.53
N ASP A 136 -19.60 -14.14 13.71
CA ASP A 136 -18.68 -14.64 14.75
C ASP A 136 -17.82 -15.83 14.30
N ALA A 137 -18.30 -16.61 13.34
CA ALA A 137 -17.54 -17.72 12.73
C ALA A 137 -16.54 -17.25 11.66
N GLY A 138 -16.47 -15.95 11.35
CA GLY A 138 -15.58 -15.38 10.33
C GLY A 138 -16.12 -15.48 8.90
N GLY A 139 -17.34 -15.96 8.74
CA GLY A 139 -18.02 -16.01 7.45
C GLY A 139 -18.47 -14.63 6.99
N VAL A 140 -18.20 -14.27 5.74
CA VAL A 140 -18.58 -12.98 5.16
C VAL A 140 -20.10 -12.93 4.93
N THR A 141 -20.79 -11.96 5.54
CA THR A 141 -22.25 -11.77 5.44
C THR A 141 -22.63 -10.64 4.49
N SER A 142 -21.75 -9.65 4.31
CA SER A 142 -21.93 -8.55 3.37
C SER A 142 -20.60 -7.93 2.98
N VAL A 143 -20.60 -7.24 1.85
CA VAL A 143 -19.51 -6.36 1.41
C VAL A 143 -20.05 -4.96 1.17
N THR A 144 -19.29 -3.95 1.58
CA THR A 144 -19.53 -2.55 1.27
C THR A 144 -18.42 -2.03 0.39
N PHE A 145 -18.79 -1.50 -0.78
CA PHE A 145 -17.91 -0.76 -1.68
C PHE A 145 -18.15 0.73 -1.45
N THR A 146 -17.11 1.49 -1.14
CA THR A 146 -17.24 2.93 -0.91
C THR A 146 -16.26 3.69 -1.79
N TYR A 147 -16.77 4.71 -2.46
CA TYR A 147 -15.97 5.77 -3.05
C TYR A 147 -16.19 7.04 -2.24
N THR A 148 -15.11 7.62 -1.70
CA THR A 148 -15.15 8.96 -1.10
C THR A 148 -14.59 9.93 -2.13
N ASP A 149 -15.37 10.92 -2.54
CA ASP A 149 -14.93 11.95 -3.48
C ASP A 149 -13.91 12.93 -2.84
N PRO A 150 -13.23 13.79 -3.64
CA PRO A 150 -12.28 14.77 -3.10
C PRO A 150 -12.90 15.79 -2.13
N ASN A 151 -14.23 15.97 -2.14
CA ASN A 151 -14.94 16.84 -1.22
C ASN A 151 -15.28 16.12 0.11
N GLY A 152 -15.00 14.83 0.22
CA GLY A 152 -15.31 14.01 1.39
C GLY A 152 -16.72 13.41 1.38
N ASN A 153 -17.42 13.40 0.25
CA ASN A 153 -18.73 12.76 0.13
C ASN A 153 -18.56 11.26 -0.14
N ASP A 154 -19.23 10.43 0.66
CA ASP A 154 -19.22 8.99 0.50
C ASP A 154 -20.34 8.51 -0.44
N HIS A 155 -19.98 7.57 -1.31
CA HIS A 155 -20.87 6.89 -2.24
C HIS A 155 -20.79 5.37 -1.97
N PRO A 156 -21.61 4.84 -1.05
CA PRO A 156 -21.56 3.43 -0.68
C PRO A 156 -22.50 2.56 -1.53
N ALA A 157 -22.07 1.35 -1.87
CA ALA A 157 -22.91 0.26 -2.30
C ALA A 157 -22.72 -0.95 -1.38
N VAL A 158 -23.83 -1.45 -0.84
CA VAL A 158 -23.83 -2.60 0.08
C VAL A 158 -24.44 -3.80 -0.63
N TYR A 159 -23.69 -4.89 -0.64
CA TYR A 159 -24.15 -6.17 -1.14
C TYR A 159 -24.26 -7.18 0.00
N LYS A 160 -25.45 -7.77 0.17
CA LYS A 160 -25.69 -8.83 1.16
C LYS A 160 -25.47 -10.18 0.50
N LEU A 161 -24.60 -10.99 1.10
CA LEU A 161 -24.26 -12.29 0.54
C LEU A 161 -25.33 -13.32 0.91
N PRO A 162 -25.89 -14.05 -0.06
CA PRO A 162 -26.89 -15.07 0.22
C PRO A 162 -26.27 -16.35 0.82
N VAL A 163 -24.96 -16.56 0.61
CA VAL A 163 -24.18 -17.65 1.16
C VAL A 163 -22.96 -17.09 1.87
N VAL A 164 -22.66 -17.64 3.05
CA VAL A 164 -21.65 -17.13 3.96
C VAL A 164 -20.48 -18.10 3.98
N HIS A 165 -19.30 -17.64 3.55
CA HIS A 165 -18.05 -18.41 3.58
C HIS A 165 -16.98 -17.66 4.38
N PRO A 166 -16.18 -18.38 5.19
CA PRO A 166 -15.02 -17.79 5.86
C PRO A 166 -13.89 -17.48 4.89
N ILE A 167 -13.04 -16.53 5.27
CA ILE A 167 -11.80 -16.19 4.55
C ILE A 167 -10.63 -16.24 5.52
N VAL A 168 -9.48 -16.74 5.08
CA VAL A 168 -8.27 -16.92 5.92
C VAL A 168 -7.05 -16.18 5.36
N ALA A 169 -7.13 -15.74 4.10
CA ALA A 169 -6.09 -14.98 3.44
C ALA A 169 -6.67 -13.98 2.43
N CYS A 170 -5.91 -12.95 2.07
CA CYS A 170 -6.26 -12.05 0.98
C CYS A 170 -5.05 -11.48 0.22
N THR A 171 -5.28 -11.10 -1.04
CA THR A 171 -4.38 -10.32 -1.89
C THR A 171 -5.16 -9.20 -2.57
N LEU A 172 -4.50 -8.07 -2.80
CA LEU A 172 -5.09 -6.95 -3.56
C LEU A 172 -4.30 -6.73 -4.85
N ASN A 173 -5.02 -6.57 -5.97
CA ASN A 173 -4.43 -6.28 -7.26
C ASN A 173 -5.11 -5.07 -7.92
N LEU A 174 -4.29 -4.20 -8.53
CA LEU A 174 -4.72 -3.09 -9.38
C LEU A 174 -4.35 -3.39 -10.83
N VAL A 175 -5.33 -3.77 -11.64
CA VAL A 175 -5.14 -4.41 -12.96
C VAL A 175 -6.14 -3.88 -14.00
N GLY A 176 -6.13 -4.41 -15.22
CA GLY A 176 -7.11 -4.07 -16.27
C GLY A 176 -8.58 -4.32 -15.86
N PRO A 177 -9.57 -3.79 -16.62
CA PRO A 177 -10.99 -3.90 -16.29
C PRO A 177 -11.61 -5.29 -16.61
N GLY A 178 -10.94 -6.38 -16.27
CA GLY A 178 -11.43 -7.75 -16.51
C GLY A 178 -11.06 -8.30 -17.89
N GLY A 179 -11.43 -9.55 -18.17
CA GLY A 179 -11.25 -10.17 -19.49
C GLY A 179 -9.79 -10.31 -19.93
N LEU A 180 -8.87 -10.54 -18.98
CA LEU A 180 -7.41 -10.59 -19.23
C LEU A 180 -6.82 -9.25 -19.71
N ALA A 181 -7.54 -8.14 -19.55
CA ALA A 181 -7.07 -6.83 -19.97
C ALA A 181 -5.81 -6.38 -19.20
N ASN A 182 -5.04 -5.53 -19.86
CA ASN A 182 -3.88 -4.86 -19.27
C ASN A 182 -4.21 -3.39 -19.02
N ALA A 183 -3.97 -2.91 -17.80
CA ALA A 183 -4.02 -1.48 -17.48
C ALA A 183 -2.63 -0.85 -17.56
N ASN A 184 -2.45 0.05 -18.52
CA ASN A 184 -1.28 0.94 -18.56
C ASN A 184 -1.63 2.24 -17.86
N PHE A 185 -1.27 2.36 -16.60
CA PHE A 185 -1.49 3.57 -15.84
C PHE A 185 -0.59 4.71 -16.35
N THR A 186 -1.12 5.93 -16.42
CA THR A 186 -0.35 7.14 -16.74
C THR A 186 0.82 7.26 -15.77
N GLN A 187 1.92 7.89 -16.16
CA GLN A 187 3.02 8.12 -15.22
C GLN A 187 2.64 9.18 -14.20
N GLY A 188 2.99 8.91 -12.95
CA GLY A 188 2.82 9.85 -11.87
C GLY A 188 3.91 10.87 -11.81
N LEU A 189 3.60 11.91 -11.07
CA LEU A 189 4.61 12.88 -10.71
C LEU A 189 5.47 12.28 -9.56
N THR A 190 4.93 11.48 -8.64
CA THR A 190 5.66 10.69 -7.62
C THR A 190 5.83 9.20 -8.01
N ASN A 191 6.61 8.49 -7.18
CA ASN A 191 6.58 7.02 -7.09
C ASN A 191 5.26 6.47 -6.49
N SER A 192 4.46 7.25 -5.75
CA SER A 192 3.32 6.79 -4.94
C SER A 192 2.00 7.30 -5.50
N ARG A 193 1.22 6.40 -6.10
CA ARG A 193 -0.11 6.72 -6.63
C ARG A 193 -1.19 6.64 -5.57
N ALA A 194 -1.01 5.74 -4.61
CA ALA A 194 -1.89 5.61 -3.46
C ALA A 194 -1.16 4.97 -2.29
N ILE A 195 -1.79 5.08 -1.12
CA ILE A 195 -1.49 4.28 0.06
C ILE A 195 -2.63 3.30 0.26
N ILE A 196 -2.29 2.02 0.36
CA ILE A 196 -3.22 0.94 0.66
C ILE A 196 -3.13 0.63 2.15
N TYR A 197 -4.25 0.64 2.84
CA TYR A 197 -4.41 0.20 4.22
C TYR A 197 -5.19 -1.10 4.23
N TYR A 198 -4.64 -2.11 4.87
CA TYR A 198 -5.31 -3.38 5.14
C TYR A 198 -5.58 -3.45 6.63
N SER A 199 -6.80 -3.81 7.03
CA SER A 199 -7.18 -3.88 8.43
C SER A 199 -8.14 -5.02 8.71
N VAL A 200 -8.01 -5.58 9.91
CA VAL A 200 -8.94 -6.57 10.48
C VAL A 200 -9.39 -6.09 11.86
N SER A 201 -10.63 -6.40 12.22
CA SER A 201 -11.20 -6.04 13.53
C SER A 201 -10.64 -6.86 14.69
N SER A 202 -10.17 -8.07 14.41
CA SER A 202 -9.52 -8.98 15.36
C SER A 202 -8.41 -9.73 14.63
N GLY A 203 -7.31 -10.03 15.33
CA GLY A 203 -6.15 -10.72 14.76
C GLY A 203 -5.01 -9.81 14.31
N GLN A 204 -4.06 -10.37 13.57
CA GLN A 204 -2.92 -9.65 12.99
C GLN A 204 -2.66 -10.08 11.55
N LEU A 205 -2.66 -9.13 10.62
CA LEU A 205 -2.24 -9.36 9.24
C LEU A 205 -0.71 -9.47 9.17
N ALA A 206 -0.23 -10.60 8.67
CA ALA A 206 1.16 -10.89 8.38
C ALA A 206 1.34 -11.20 6.89
N VAL A 207 2.52 -10.89 6.34
CA VAL A 207 2.89 -11.36 5.00
C VAL A 207 3.15 -12.85 5.07
N GLN A 208 2.48 -13.61 4.23
CA GLN A 208 2.72 -15.03 4.10
C GLN A 208 4.14 -15.30 3.59
N ASN A 209 4.84 -16.24 4.22
CA ASN A 209 6.09 -16.78 3.71
C ASN A 209 5.81 -18.01 2.83
N GLY A 210 6.30 -17.98 1.58
CA GLY A 210 6.15 -19.09 0.64
C GLY A 210 5.78 -18.62 -0.77
N GLY A 211 5.61 -19.57 -1.68
CA GLY A 211 5.06 -19.31 -3.01
C GLY A 211 3.54 -19.39 -3.04
N ILE A 212 2.96 -19.21 -4.22
CA ILE A 212 1.53 -19.44 -4.48
C ILE A 212 1.13 -20.82 -3.96
N GLY A 213 0.04 -20.88 -3.21
CA GLY A 213 -0.51 -22.10 -2.64
C GLY A 213 0.11 -22.50 -1.30
N ALA A 214 1.07 -21.72 -0.78
CA ALA A 214 1.57 -21.91 0.57
C ALA A 214 0.71 -21.20 1.63
N ALA A 215 -0.24 -20.35 1.23
CA ALA A 215 -1.17 -19.74 2.17
C ALA A 215 -2.18 -20.79 2.60
N CYS A 216 -2.68 -20.64 3.82
CA CYS A 216 -3.86 -21.38 4.21
C CYS A 216 -5.00 -21.00 3.26
N GLY A 217 -5.44 -21.95 2.45
CA GLY A 217 -6.55 -21.76 1.52
C GLY A 217 -6.20 -21.18 0.14
N GLU A 218 -5.00 -20.64 -0.07
CA GLU A 218 -4.65 -20.14 -1.41
C GLU A 218 -4.61 -21.31 -2.40
N ALA A 219 -5.48 -21.26 -3.38
CA ALA A 219 -5.50 -22.22 -4.47
C ALA A 219 -5.74 -21.44 -5.76
N GLY A 220 -4.78 -21.50 -6.69
CA GLY A 220 -4.99 -21.00 -8.05
C GLY A 220 -3.94 -20.00 -8.54
N PRO A 221 -3.96 -19.72 -9.85
CA PRO A 221 -3.08 -18.72 -10.46
C PRO A 221 -3.46 -17.30 -10.01
N PRO A 222 -2.55 -16.33 -10.14
CA PRO A 222 -2.91 -14.92 -10.00
C PRO A 222 -4.00 -14.55 -11.01
N THR A 223 -4.68 -13.43 -10.75
CA THR A 223 -5.68 -12.90 -11.69
C THR A 223 -5.09 -12.75 -13.10
N GLY A 224 -5.90 -12.99 -14.13
CA GLY A 224 -5.44 -12.98 -15.53
C GLY A 224 -5.21 -11.57 -16.08
N GLU A 225 -5.84 -10.55 -15.49
CA GLU A 225 -5.57 -9.16 -15.83
C GLU A 225 -4.19 -8.73 -15.33
N THR A 226 -3.62 -7.69 -15.95
CA THR A 226 -2.28 -7.20 -15.62
C THR A 226 -2.22 -5.68 -15.55
N SER A 227 -1.12 -5.12 -15.04
CA SER A 227 -0.82 -3.69 -15.12
C SER A 227 0.67 -3.39 -15.08
N ASN A 228 1.01 -2.12 -15.32
CA ASN A 228 2.37 -1.58 -15.12
C ASN A 228 2.62 -1.04 -13.68
N MET A 229 1.71 -1.28 -12.74
CA MET A 229 1.88 -0.84 -11.34
C MET A 229 2.78 -1.80 -10.57
N THR A 230 3.51 -1.26 -9.60
CA THR A 230 4.31 -1.98 -8.62
C THR A 230 3.78 -1.71 -7.21
N TYR A 231 4.13 -2.53 -6.25
CA TYR A 231 3.78 -2.31 -4.85
C TYR A 231 5.06 -2.30 -4.00
N SER A 232 5.09 -1.47 -2.97
CA SER A 232 6.13 -1.58 -1.95
C SER A 232 5.99 -2.87 -1.15
N ASP A 233 6.96 -3.15 -0.30
CA ASP A 233 6.77 -4.12 0.78
C ASP A 233 5.62 -3.70 1.70
N ILE A 234 5.01 -4.68 2.37
CA ILE A 234 4.02 -4.45 3.41
C ILE A 234 4.73 -3.91 4.66
N ASN A 235 4.32 -2.73 5.10
CA ASN A 235 4.84 -2.07 6.29
C ASN A 235 3.91 -2.27 7.49
N GLY A 236 4.49 -2.46 8.67
CA GLY A 236 3.78 -2.62 9.94
C GLY A 236 3.32 -4.05 10.25
N ALA A 237 3.56 -5.02 9.37
CA ALA A 237 3.23 -6.43 9.62
C ALA A 237 4.22 -7.08 10.62
N PRO A 238 3.75 -7.96 11.54
CA PRO A 238 2.36 -8.32 11.78
C PRO A 238 1.62 -7.26 12.63
N ALA A 239 0.40 -6.88 12.22
CA ALA A 239 -0.47 -5.98 12.99
C ALA A 239 -1.93 -6.06 12.54
N SER A 240 -2.87 -5.59 13.36
CA SER A 240 -4.28 -5.47 12.98
C SER A 240 -4.51 -4.47 11.82
N THR A 241 -3.52 -3.63 11.55
CA THR A 241 -3.51 -2.73 10.39
C THR A 241 -2.11 -2.66 9.82
N VAL A 242 -1.98 -2.91 8.52
CA VAL A 242 -0.72 -2.86 7.77
C VAL A 242 -0.91 -1.99 6.54
N THR A 243 0.18 -1.48 5.99
CA THR A 243 0.14 -0.53 4.87
C THR A 243 1.02 -0.96 3.71
N GLN A 244 0.66 -0.57 2.50
CA GLN A 244 1.47 -0.75 1.30
C GLN A 244 1.36 0.49 0.41
N ILE A 245 2.44 0.85 -0.27
CA ILE A 245 2.43 1.94 -1.23
C ILE A 245 2.18 1.34 -2.61
N LEU A 246 1.13 1.82 -3.28
CA LEU A 246 0.94 1.58 -4.70
C LEU A 246 1.90 2.49 -5.46
N GLN A 247 2.76 1.88 -6.25
CA GLN A 247 3.81 2.56 -6.97
C GLN A 247 3.69 2.41 -8.47
N GLN A 248 4.32 3.32 -9.19
CA GLN A 248 4.73 3.06 -10.55
C GLN A 248 6.24 2.99 -10.60
N PRO A 249 6.80 2.16 -11.49
CA PRO A 249 8.17 2.34 -11.91
C PRO A 249 8.30 3.78 -12.45
N ILE A 250 8.98 4.68 -11.75
CA ILE A 250 9.32 5.98 -12.33
C ILE A 250 10.20 5.65 -13.54
N SER A 251 9.67 5.89 -14.73
CA SER A 251 10.52 6.09 -15.88
C SER A 251 11.21 7.44 -15.67
N CYS A 252 12.45 7.38 -15.16
CA CYS A 252 13.48 8.39 -15.38
C CYS A 252 13.39 9.75 -14.65
N ALA A 253 12.30 10.23 -14.05
CA ALA A 253 12.25 11.64 -13.56
C ALA A 253 13.31 12.01 -12.48
N ILE A 254 13.50 11.21 -11.42
CA ILE A 254 14.58 11.44 -10.43
C ILE A 254 15.96 11.14 -11.03
N ASN A 255 16.07 10.10 -11.87
CA ASN A 255 17.32 9.82 -12.57
C ASN A 255 17.67 10.93 -13.57
N ASN A 256 16.70 11.69 -14.10
CA ASN A 256 16.92 12.87 -14.94
C ASN A 256 17.36 14.06 -14.10
N LEU A 257 16.84 14.18 -12.87
CA LEU A 257 17.28 15.17 -11.88
C LEU A 257 18.73 14.95 -11.44
N PHE A 258 19.27 13.75 -11.61
CA PHE A 258 20.67 13.40 -11.34
C PHE A 258 21.35 12.71 -12.53
N GLN A 259 20.91 13.00 -13.76
CA GLN A 259 21.42 12.32 -14.95
C GLN A 259 22.93 12.54 -15.05
N GLY A 260 23.71 11.45 -14.98
CA GLY A 260 25.18 11.48 -14.95
C GLY A 260 25.83 11.39 -13.56
N GLU A 261 25.07 11.26 -12.47
CA GLU A 261 25.59 11.20 -11.10
C GLU A 261 25.05 10.00 -10.26
N GLU A 262 24.92 8.82 -10.87
CA GLU A 262 24.36 7.61 -10.22
C GLU A 262 25.01 7.25 -8.86
N VAL A 263 26.32 7.48 -8.73
CA VAL A 263 27.07 7.24 -7.47
C VAL A 263 26.52 8.09 -6.32
N LYS A 264 26.08 9.33 -6.59
CA LYS A 264 25.57 10.24 -5.55
C LYS A 264 24.16 9.85 -5.07
N LEU A 265 23.36 9.22 -5.93
CA LEU A 265 22.04 8.68 -5.55
C LEU A 265 22.16 7.51 -4.58
N GLY A 266 23.14 6.63 -4.80
CA GLY A 266 23.45 5.53 -3.87
C GLY A 266 23.84 6.03 -2.48
N ASP A 267 24.72 7.02 -2.43
CA ASP A 267 25.16 7.66 -1.18
C ASP A 267 23.99 8.34 -0.44
N MET A 268 23.12 9.05 -1.16
CA MET A 268 21.92 9.67 -0.59
C MET A 268 20.97 8.63 0.02
N ARG A 269 20.74 7.50 -0.67
CA ARG A 269 19.93 6.40 -0.15
C ARG A 269 20.54 5.80 1.11
N GLN A 270 21.86 5.60 1.10
CA GLN A 270 22.55 5.06 2.27
C GLN A 270 22.43 6.00 3.49
N VAL A 271 22.60 7.32 3.30
CA VAL A 271 22.40 8.31 4.37
C VAL A 271 20.96 8.30 4.88
N ARG A 272 19.98 8.24 3.97
CA ARG A 272 18.56 8.13 4.32
C ARG A 272 18.29 6.91 5.19
N ASP A 273 18.74 5.74 4.75
CA ASP A 273 18.41 4.47 5.40
C ASP A 273 19.16 4.30 6.72
N LEU A 274 20.41 4.77 6.82
CA LEU A 274 21.23 4.64 8.03
C LEU A 274 20.94 5.70 9.09
N HIS A 275 20.70 6.95 8.69
CA HIS A 275 20.67 8.08 9.64
C HIS A 275 19.29 8.75 9.72
N VAL A 276 18.57 8.87 8.60
CA VAL A 276 17.30 9.63 8.58
C VAL A 276 16.14 8.79 9.13
N ALA A 277 15.99 7.55 8.66
CA ALA A 277 14.85 6.69 8.99
C ALA A 277 14.74 6.31 10.50
N ARG A 278 15.80 6.51 11.28
CA ARG A 278 15.87 6.18 12.72
C ARG A 278 15.14 7.20 13.62
N TYR A 279 14.86 8.39 13.11
CA TYR A 279 14.29 9.49 13.89
C TYR A 279 12.87 9.82 13.44
N PRO A 280 11.92 10.11 14.35
CA PRO A 280 10.55 10.52 13.99
C PRO A 280 10.50 11.66 12.95
N ALA A 281 11.32 12.69 13.12
CA ALA A 281 11.40 13.79 12.14
C ALA A 281 11.96 13.35 10.79
N GLY A 282 12.84 12.36 10.76
CA GLY A 282 13.37 11.79 9.52
C GLY A 282 12.37 10.87 8.82
N GLN A 283 11.59 10.08 9.56
CA GLN A 283 10.47 9.31 9.01
C GLN A 283 9.40 10.23 8.42
N TRP A 284 9.07 11.33 9.12
CA TRP A 284 8.21 12.38 8.58
C TRP A 284 8.79 12.98 7.29
N LEU A 285 10.10 13.25 7.24
CA LEU A 285 10.74 13.78 6.05
C LEU A 285 10.62 12.81 4.86
N ILE A 286 10.82 11.51 5.08
CA ILE A 286 10.64 10.47 4.05
C ILE A 286 9.18 10.45 3.59
N GLU A 287 8.22 10.42 4.52
CA GLU A 287 6.78 10.46 4.20
C GLU A 287 6.42 11.69 3.35
N VAL A 288 6.93 12.87 3.72
CA VAL A 288 6.68 14.11 2.99
C VAL A 288 7.34 14.11 1.63
N LEU A 289 8.59 13.67 1.52
CA LEU A 289 9.28 13.57 0.24
C LEU A 289 8.57 12.57 -0.68
N ASP A 290 8.09 11.45 -0.16
CA ASP A 290 7.34 10.46 -0.94
C ASP A 290 5.96 11.02 -1.37
N ARG A 291 5.22 11.66 -0.44
CA ARG A 291 3.92 12.27 -0.71
C ARG A 291 4.00 13.44 -1.70
N HIS A 292 5.12 14.17 -1.70
CA HIS A 292 5.30 15.39 -2.50
C HIS A 292 6.38 15.27 -3.58
N ALA A 293 6.91 14.06 -3.84
CA ALA A 293 7.88 13.84 -4.92
C ALA A 293 7.37 14.34 -6.28
N ALA A 294 6.04 14.37 -6.48
CA ALA A 294 5.35 14.94 -7.62
C ALA A 294 5.57 16.43 -7.78
N ASP A 295 5.17 17.15 -6.74
CA ASP A 295 5.31 18.59 -6.66
C ASP A 295 6.80 18.94 -6.85
N LEU A 296 7.70 18.15 -6.25
CA LEU A 296 9.16 18.30 -6.41
C LEU A 296 9.67 17.94 -7.82
N ALA A 297 9.12 16.93 -8.50
CA ALA A 297 9.50 16.55 -9.86
C ALA A 297 9.07 17.62 -10.88
N MET A 298 7.95 18.30 -10.64
CA MET A 298 7.55 19.46 -11.45
C MET A 298 8.59 20.59 -11.39
N LEU A 299 9.34 20.75 -10.29
CA LEU A 299 10.47 21.69 -10.25
C LEU A 299 11.58 21.26 -11.20
N ALA A 300 11.87 19.97 -11.27
CA ALA A 300 12.89 19.40 -12.14
C ALA A 300 12.57 19.59 -13.63
N LEU A 301 11.28 19.58 -13.95
CA LEU A 301 10.76 19.79 -15.29
C LEU A 301 10.47 21.27 -15.59
N SER A 302 10.53 22.15 -14.58
CA SER A 302 10.31 23.58 -14.79
C SER A 302 11.41 24.19 -15.66
N SER A 303 11.05 25.19 -16.46
CA SER A 303 12.02 25.96 -17.28
C SER A 303 13.04 26.73 -16.45
N ASP A 304 12.84 26.81 -15.13
CA ASP A 304 13.69 27.52 -14.18
C ASP A 304 14.80 26.60 -13.64
N ILE A 305 15.75 26.29 -14.53
CA ILE A 305 16.92 25.43 -14.30
C ILE A 305 17.74 25.86 -13.06
N SER A 306 17.64 27.13 -12.64
CA SER A 306 18.39 27.66 -11.50
C SER A 306 18.04 26.97 -10.19
N HIS A 307 16.76 26.72 -9.91
CA HIS A 307 16.30 26.10 -8.67
C HIS A 307 16.68 24.64 -8.60
N VAL A 308 16.59 23.92 -9.73
CA VAL A 308 17.01 22.52 -9.84
C VAL A 308 18.51 22.40 -9.55
N ARG A 309 19.32 23.33 -10.08
CA ARG A 309 20.76 23.37 -9.82
C ARG A 309 21.06 23.65 -8.35
N THR A 310 20.40 24.63 -7.73
CA THR A 310 20.56 24.92 -6.30
C THR A 310 20.12 23.75 -5.44
N ALA A 311 18.98 23.12 -5.74
CA ALA A 311 18.50 21.92 -5.04
C ALA A 311 19.52 20.78 -5.12
N ARG A 312 20.05 20.51 -6.32
CA ARG A 312 21.08 19.47 -6.53
C ARG A 312 22.36 19.78 -5.75
N HIS A 313 22.80 21.04 -5.75
CA HIS A 313 23.98 21.48 -4.99
C HIS A 313 23.79 21.26 -3.49
N LEU A 314 22.66 21.73 -2.94
CA LEU A 314 22.34 21.60 -1.52
C LEU A 314 22.19 20.14 -1.08
N LEU A 315 21.55 19.29 -1.89
CA LEU A 315 21.42 17.86 -1.58
C LEU A 315 22.77 17.14 -1.60
N THR A 316 23.62 17.47 -2.57
CA THR A 316 24.99 16.93 -2.65
C THR A 316 25.80 17.34 -1.42
N GLU A 317 25.74 18.62 -1.06
CA GLU A 317 26.48 19.16 0.09
C GLU A 317 25.95 18.60 1.42
N ALA A 318 24.62 18.52 1.59
CA ALA A 318 24.01 17.90 2.76
C ALA A 318 24.41 16.43 2.92
N THR A 319 24.46 15.67 1.82
CA THR A 319 24.90 14.27 1.83
C THR A 319 26.35 14.16 2.26
N ARG A 320 27.22 15.04 1.73
CA ARG A 320 28.64 15.10 2.09
C ARG A 320 28.83 15.42 3.57
N ILE A 321 28.17 16.47 4.08
CA ILE A 321 28.19 16.87 5.50
C ILE A 321 27.73 15.71 6.39
N ALA A 322 26.63 15.04 6.03
CA ALA A 322 26.09 13.93 6.79
C ALA A 322 27.04 12.73 6.86
N ARG A 323 27.62 12.31 5.72
CA ARG A 323 28.58 11.19 5.66
C ARG A 323 29.85 11.47 6.45
N GLU A 324 30.34 12.71 6.41
CA GLU A 324 31.53 13.15 7.15
C GLU A 324 31.25 13.37 8.64
N GLY A 325 29.99 13.25 9.10
CA GLY A 325 29.61 13.54 10.49
C GLY A 325 29.82 15.01 10.88
N ARG A 326 29.85 15.92 9.90
CA ARG A 326 30.07 17.35 10.12
C ARG A 326 28.80 18.05 10.58
N ILE A 327 28.97 19.23 11.15
CA ILE A 327 27.86 20.12 11.47
C ILE A 327 27.35 20.84 10.22
N PHE A 328 26.04 21.09 10.15
CA PHE A 328 25.45 21.92 9.10
C PHE A 328 25.68 23.41 9.41
N GLU A 329 26.36 24.08 8.49
CA GLU A 329 26.67 25.51 8.62
C GLU A 329 25.43 26.37 8.36
N SER A 330 25.35 27.51 9.04
CA SER A 330 24.23 28.46 8.90
C SER A 330 23.97 28.86 7.46
N ALA A 331 25.03 29.08 6.66
CA ALA A 331 24.90 29.48 5.27
C ALA A 331 24.17 28.43 4.42
N THR A 332 24.50 27.14 4.59
CA THR A 332 23.83 26.03 3.89
C THR A 332 22.35 25.93 4.29
N ILE A 333 22.05 26.12 5.58
CA ILE A 333 20.67 26.12 6.08
C ILE A 333 19.87 27.30 5.53
N ASP A 334 20.45 28.50 5.53
CA ASP A 334 19.81 29.72 5.01
C ASP A 334 19.49 29.59 3.51
N GLU A 335 20.41 29.00 2.73
CA GLU A 335 20.19 28.76 1.30
C GLU A 335 19.11 27.69 1.06
N ALA A 336 19.11 26.61 1.85
CA ALA A 336 18.06 25.59 1.80
C ALA A 336 16.68 26.15 2.16
N GLN A 337 16.60 27.03 3.15
CA GLN A 337 15.35 27.70 3.52
C GLN A 337 14.84 28.65 2.43
N LYS A 338 15.73 29.43 1.81
CA LYS A 338 15.37 30.29 0.67
C LYS A 338 14.80 29.45 -0.48
N LEU A 339 15.45 28.33 -0.80
CA LEU A 339 14.95 27.39 -1.80
C LEU A 339 13.59 26.84 -1.39
N LEU A 340 13.43 26.34 -0.16
CA LEU A 340 12.17 25.77 0.33
C LEU A 340 11.03 26.80 0.29
N GLN A 341 11.29 28.03 0.72
CA GLN A 341 10.31 29.11 0.68
C GLN A 341 9.89 29.41 -0.76
N HIS A 342 10.85 29.57 -1.67
CA HIS A 342 10.57 29.85 -3.07
C HIS A 342 9.79 28.71 -3.75
N VAL A 343 10.19 27.47 -3.48
CA VAL A 343 9.52 26.26 -3.95
C VAL A 343 8.09 26.18 -3.41
N SER A 344 7.88 26.45 -2.12
CA SER A 344 6.55 26.40 -1.50
C SER A 344 5.57 27.43 -2.06
N CYS A 345 6.07 28.56 -2.59
CA CYS A 345 5.25 29.55 -3.28
C CYS A 345 4.86 29.14 -4.71
N LYS A 346 5.65 28.26 -5.35
CA LYS A 346 5.43 27.80 -6.73
C LYS A 346 4.68 26.48 -6.82
N LEU A 347 4.73 25.66 -5.76
CA LEU A 347 4.10 24.34 -5.72
C LEU A 347 2.64 24.40 -5.22
N PRO A 348 1.85 23.35 -5.48
CA PRO A 348 0.44 23.30 -5.06
C PRO A 348 0.25 23.59 -3.57
N PRO A 349 -0.94 24.05 -3.14
CA PRO A 349 -1.23 24.39 -1.74
C PRO A 349 -0.89 23.28 -0.74
N SER A 350 -0.84 22.02 -1.18
CA SER A 350 -0.44 20.87 -0.36
C SER A 350 0.98 21.00 0.24
N MET A 351 1.88 21.78 -0.38
CA MET A 351 3.24 22.02 0.12
C MET A 351 3.32 23.07 1.23
N ILE A 352 2.28 23.87 1.47
CA ILE A 352 2.27 24.93 2.48
C ILE A 352 2.44 24.33 3.89
N GLY A 353 1.77 23.21 4.17
CA GLY A 353 1.92 22.50 5.44
C GLY A 353 3.28 21.81 5.57
N ALA A 354 3.87 21.36 4.45
CA ALA A 354 5.17 20.71 4.43
C ALA A 354 6.31 21.72 4.62
N SER A 355 6.17 22.96 4.13
CA SER A 355 7.23 23.97 4.22
C SER A 355 7.51 24.40 5.65
N GLN A 356 6.50 24.62 6.49
CA GLN A 356 6.69 25.01 7.90
C GLN A 356 7.46 23.94 8.70
N ALA A 357 7.08 22.68 8.52
CA ALA A 357 7.76 21.57 9.16
C ALA A 357 9.15 21.34 8.55
N GLY A 358 9.32 21.53 7.24
CA GLY A 358 10.62 21.53 6.57
C GLY A 358 11.57 22.61 7.13
N THR A 359 11.08 23.82 7.35
CA THR A 359 11.84 24.91 8.01
C THR A 359 12.24 24.52 9.42
N THR A 360 11.36 23.85 10.16
CA THR A 360 11.66 23.36 11.52
C THR A 360 12.77 22.31 11.51
N VAL A 361 12.76 21.37 10.55
CA VAL A 361 13.86 20.40 10.37
C VAL A 361 15.16 21.13 10.04
N LEU A 362 15.13 22.07 9.09
CA LEU A 362 16.31 22.82 8.66
C LEU A 362 16.93 23.63 9.81
N GLU A 363 16.13 24.35 10.59
CA GLU A 363 16.62 25.07 11.78
C GLU A 363 17.19 24.12 12.84
N SER A 364 16.60 22.94 12.98
CA SER A 364 17.10 21.95 13.95
C SER A 364 18.49 21.44 13.60
N LEU A 365 18.88 21.47 12.31
CA LEU A 365 20.21 21.09 11.83
C LEU A 365 21.27 22.18 12.04
N ARG A 366 20.89 23.44 12.21
CA ARG A 366 21.82 24.58 12.28
C ARG A 366 22.85 24.40 13.41
N GLY A 367 24.13 24.34 13.04
CA GLY A 367 25.24 24.13 13.97
C GLY A 367 25.28 22.74 14.61
N ARG A 368 24.56 21.75 14.04
CA ARG A 368 24.48 20.38 14.56
C ARG A 368 24.80 19.38 13.47
N THR A 369 25.16 18.16 13.89
CA THR A 369 25.23 17.00 13.00
C THR A 369 23.84 16.62 12.50
N LEU A 370 23.75 15.80 11.45
CA LEU A 370 22.47 15.27 10.96
C LEU A 370 21.69 14.57 12.08
N GLU A 371 22.39 13.73 12.84
CA GLU A 371 21.80 12.93 13.91
C GLU A 371 21.26 13.79 15.05
N ASP A 372 22.07 14.74 15.56
CA ASP A 372 21.66 15.63 16.64
C ASP A 372 20.52 16.57 16.21
N GLY A 373 20.55 17.03 14.97
CA GLY A 373 19.51 17.89 14.43
C GLY A 373 18.18 17.15 14.24
N LEU A 374 18.19 15.93 13.69
CA LEU A 374 16.98 15.11 13.57
C LEU A 374 16.42 14.71 14.93
N LYS A 375 17.29 14.40 15.91
CA LYS A 375 16.88 14.14 17.29
C LYS A 375 16.22 15.35 17.93
N ALA A 376 16.75 16.55 17.68
CA ALA A 376 16.15 17.80 18.14
C ALA A 376 14.80 18.08 17.47
N ALA A 377 14.72 17.94 16.15
CA ALA A 377 13.48 18.11 15.38
C ALA A 377 12.40 17.12 15.82
N SER A 378 12.78 15.89 16.19
CA SER A 378 11.84 14.84 16.63
C SER A 378 11.13 15.16 17.95
N ARG A 379 11.53 16.22 18.66
CA ARG A 379 10.81 16.72 19.84
C ARG A 379 9.52 17.46 19.47
N THR A 380 9.48 18.07 18.29
CA THR A 380 8.36 18.90 17.80
C THR A 380 7.66 18.25 16.60
N ILE A 381 8.40 17.59 15.73
CA ILE A 381 7.88 16.90 14.55
C ILE A 381 7.74 15.43 14.88
N ARG A 382 6.50 14.94 14.79
CA ARG A 382 6.19 13.51 14.81
C ARG A 382 5.60 13.14 13.45
N PRO A 383 5.85 11.91 12.97
CA PRO A 383 5.15 11.41 11.80
C PRO A 383 3.64 11.45 12.10
N ARG A 384 2.84 11.86 11.11
CA ARG A 384 1.37 11.96 11.28
C ARG A 384 0.76 10.58 11.52
N PHE A 385 1.42 9.57 10.96
CA PHE A 385 1.15 8.17 11.25
C PHE A 385 2.29 7.66 12.12
N LEU A 386 2.00 7.33 13.37
CA LEU A 386 2.92 6.50 14.13
C LEU A 386 2.97 5.16 13.39
N ALA A 387 4.11 4.83 12.76
CA ALA A 387 4.44 3.41 12.59
C ALA A 387 4.21 2.78 13.97
N PRO A 388 3.46 1.66 14.08
CA PRO A 388 3.18 1.04 15.38
C PRO A 388 4.50 0.99 16.12
N SER A 389 4.56 1.65 17.27
CA SER A 389 5.83 1.79 17.96
C SER A 389 6.36 0.39 18.14
N GLN A 390 7.57 0.12 17.65
CA GLN A 390 8.41 -0.91 18.25
C GLN A 390 8.76 -0.41 19.67
N GLN A 391 7.76 -0.20 20.51
CA GLN A 391 7.98 -0.30 21.94
C GLN A 391 8.37 -1.75 22.13
N PRO A 392 9.61 -2.05 22.55
CA PRO A 392 9.89 -3.37 23.06
C PRO A 392 8.89 -3.56 24.19
N CYS A 393 7.91 -4.44 23.98
CA CYS A 393 6.99 -4.81 25.04
C CYS A 393 7.90 -5.39 26.14
N GLN A 394 8.13 -4.61 27.20
CA GLN A 394 9.04 -4.97 28.28
C GLN A 394 8.60 -6.29 28.93
N LYS A 395 7.28 -6.53 28.96
CA LYS A 395 6.66 -7.81 29.34
C LYS A 395 6.95 -8.96 28.36
N CYS A 396 7.13 -8.70 27.07
CA CYS A 396 7.54 -9.73 26.11
C CYS A 396 9.02 -10.09 26.24
N TYR A 397 9.91 -9.12 26.53
CA TYR A 397 11.31 -9.40 26.84
C TYR A 397 11.46 -10.20 28.14
N GLU A 398 10.70 -9.87 29.18
CA GLU A 398 10.67 -10.64 30.42
C GLU A 398 10.15 -12.07 30.21
N ARG A 399 9.09 -12.25 29.42
CA ARG A 399 8.59 -13.59 29.05
C ARG A 399 9.56 -14.38 28.18
N LEU A 400 10.27 -13.72 27.26
CA LEU A 400 11.28 -14.37 26.43
C LEU A 400 12.49 -14.79 27.27
N ALA A 401 12.97 -13.93 28.17
CA ALA A 401 14.05 -14.24 29.10
C ALA A 401 13.67 -15.41 30.03
N GLN A 402 12.43 -15.43 30.53
CA GLN A 402 11.92 -16.57 31.31
C GLN A 402 11.87 -17.87 30.49
N ARG A 403 11.39 -17.82 29.24
CA ARG A 403 11.37 -18.98 28.33
C ARG A 403 12.77 -19.48 27.98
N VAL A 404 13.73 -18.59 27.76
CA VAL A 404 15.13 -18.94 27.49
C VAL A 404 15.74 -19.61 28.73
N ALA A 405 15.55 -19.06 29.92
CA ALA A 405 16.03 -19.67 31.16
C ALA A 405 15.39 -21.05 31.43
N GLU A 406 14.11 -21.23 31.10
CA GLU A 406 13.41 -22.51 31.21
C GLU A 406 13.93 -23.54 30.19
N LEU A 407 14.19 -23.11 28.95
CA LEU A 407 14.79 -23.95 27.91
C LEU A 407 16.22 -24.37 28.28
N GLU A 408 17.05 -23.44 28.76
CA GLU A 408 18.42 -23.74 29.24
C GLU A 408 18.39 -24.76 30.38
N LYS A 409 17.41 -24.66 31.29
CA LYS A 409 17.22 -25.63 32.37
C LYS A 409 16.80 -27.02 31.84
N ARG A 410 15.94 -27.07 30.82
CA ARG A 410 15.53 -28.33 30.17
C ARG A 410 16.68 -28.96 29.39
N VAL A 411 17.49 -28.16 28.68
CA VAL A 411 18.68 -28.62 27.97
C VAL A 411 19.69 -29.22 28.94
N LYS A 412 20.05 -28.51 30.03
CA LYS A 412 20.95 -29.06 31.06
C LYS A 412 20.43 -30.36 31.70
N HIS A 413 19.12 -30.47 31.92
CA HIS A 413 18.51 -31.70 32.43
C HIS A 413 18.61 -32.86 31.44
N LEU A 414 18.42 -32.59 30.14
CA LEU A 414 18.58 -33.58 29.08
C LEU A 414 20.04 -33.99 28.87
N GLU A 415 20.99 -33.08 29.03
CA GLU A 415 22.43 -33.36 28.93
C GLU A 415 22.98 -34.12 30.15
N SER A 416 22.27 -34.10 31.28
CA SER A 416 22.65 -34.82 32.51
C SER A 416 22.09 -36.25 32.60
N ARG A 417 21.34 -36.69 31.59
CA ARG A 417 20.85 -38.06 31.42
C ARG A 417 21.62 -38.75 30.32
#